data_AF-A0A9D1PVR1-F1
#
_entry.id   AF-A0A9D1PVR1-F1
#
_cell.length_a   1.000
_cell.length_b   1.000
_cell.length_c   1.000
_cell.angle_alpha   90.00
_cell.angle_beta   90.00
_cell.angle_gamma   90.00
#
_symmetry.space_group_name_H-M   'P 1'
#
loop_
_entity.id
_entity.type
_entity.pdbx_description
1 polymer ?
#
loop_
_entity_poly.entity_id
_entity_poly.type
_entity_poly.pdbx_seq_one_letter_code
_entity_poly.pdbx_strand_id
1 'polypeptide(L)'
;MLRAFPAADRPVCSRSGTSRKRRGYGRIPAPLNLVLALLLPGLVPGLVLSLVLAAGWPAPALALDATFDPTSAVIVPQSSSGVPIGTIIAWPVSQDPSDAAAWLDCDGRTIQATDYPGLVAVLSGSATATRVRLPDLRGLFLRGHGSRTHLQNNGENVGVTATTHQSGQLGQVQGDAIRNIYGTLTCGERIPGGEWINDSLTGAFGWYGPSNADGLGQSDGDNVHSFFSASRVVPTGPENRPVNMAVRYLIRAL
;
A
#
# COMPACT_ATOMS: atom_id res chain seq x y z
N MET A 1 -31.01 -34.22 8.19
CA MET A 1 -31.48 -32.85 7.90
C MET A 1 -30.46 -32.18 6.99
N LEU A 2 -30.71 -32.21 5.68
CA LEU A 2 -29.94 -31.54 4.64
C LEU A 2 -30.18 -30.02 4.73
N ARG A 3 -29.12 -29.21 4.80
CA ARG A 3 -29.20 -27.77 4.51
C ARG A 3 -28.46 -27.48 3.22
N ALA A 4 -29.23 -27.09 2.21
CA ALA A 4 -28.78 -26.67 0.90
C ALA A 4 -28.15 -25.27 0.96
N PHE A 5 -27.05 -25.08 0.23
CA PHE A 5 -26.49 -23.77 -0.11
C PHE A 5 -27.12 -23.29 -1.44
N PRO A 6 -27.47 -21.99 -1.59
CA PRO A 6 -28.15 -21.50 -2.77
C PRO A 6 -27.21 -21.29 -3.97
N ALA A 7 -27.78 -21.51 -5.15
CA ALA A 7 -27.14 -21.52 -6.47
C ALA A 7 -26.73 -20.12 -6.96
N ALA A 8 -25.64 -20.08 -7.73
CA ALA A 8 -25.13 -18.90 -8.40
C ALA A 8 -25.95 -18.56 -9.67
N ASP A 9 -26.40 -17.31 -9.77
CA ASP A 9 -27.05 -16.76 -10.96
C ASP A 9 -26.09 -16.64 -12.14
N ARG A 10 -26.52 -17.14 -13.31
CA ARG A 10 -25.83 -16.99 -14.59
C ARG A 10 -26.31 -15.71 -15.29
N PRO A 11 -25.43 -14.90 -15.92
CA PRO A 11 -25.88 -13.76 -16.71
C PRO A 11 -26.36 -14.18 -18.11
N VAL A 12 -27.57 -13.74 -18.46
CA VAL A 12 -28.18 -13.85 -19.78
C VAL A 12 -27.65 -12.74 -20.69
N CYS A 13 -27.17 -13.11 -21.88
CA CYS A 13 -26.74 -12.22 -22.94
C CYS A 13 -27.91 -11.96 -23.91
N SER A 14 -28.23 -10.70 -24.22
CA SER A 14 -29.02 -10.36 -25.41
C SER A 14 -28.44 -9.11 -26.09
N ARG A 15 -28.28 -9.22 -27.43
CA ARG A 15 -27.70 -8.21 -28.33
C ARG A 15 -28.78 -7.57 -29.20
N SER A 16 -28.54 -6.29 -29.51
CA SER A 16 -28.80 -5.58 -30.78
C SER A 16 -30.16 -4.88 -31.02
N GLY A 17 -30.09 -3.65 -31.59
CA GLY A 17 -31.13 -3.14 -32.50
C GLY A 17 -31.61 -1.68 -32.41
N THR A 18 -30.77 -0.71 -32.77
CA THR A 18 -31.04 0.55 -33.55
C THR A 18 -32.35 1.40 -33.45
N SER A 19 -32.12 2.73 -33.35
CA SER A 19 -32.79 3.86 -34.04
C SER A 19 -33.95 4.63 -33.37
N ARG A 20 -33.73 5.91 -32.99
CA ARG A 20 -34.46 7.06 -33.56
C ARG A 20 -33.90 8.44 -33.17
N LYS A 21 -33.80 9.29 -34.19
CA LYS A 21 -33.50 10.73 -34.21
C LYS A 21 -34.72 11.54 -33.71
N ARG A 22 -34.56 12.53 -32.81
CA ARG A 22 -35.35 13.79 -32.81
C ARG A 22 -34.54 14.94 -32.19
N ARG A 23 -34.42 16.04 -32.95
CA ARG A 23 -33.93 17.35 -32.53
C ARG A 23 -35.03 18.08 -31.75
N GLY A 24 -34.63 18.89 -30.77
CA GLY A 24 -35.46 19.94 -30.15
C GLY A 24 -34.57 20.88 -29.34
N TYR A 25 -34.48 22.14 -29.77
CA TYR A 25 -33.74 23.23 -29.13
C TYR A 25 -34.47 23.73 -27.87
N GLY A 26 -33.73 24.15 -26.83
CA GLY A 26 -34.33 24.89 -25.71
C GLY A 26 -33.38 25.20 -24.55
N ARG A 27 -32.80 26.41 -24.58
CA ARG A 27 -32.30 27.29 -23.50
C ARG A 27 -31.94 26.71 -22.11
N ILE A 28 -30.70 26.97 -21.71
CA ILE A 28 -30.17 26.86 -20.34
C ILE A 28 -30.35 28.23 -19.63
N PRO A 29 -30.95 28.30 -18.44
CA PRO A 29 -30.69 29.38 -17.49
C PRO A 29 -29.89 28.88 -16.28
N ALA A 30 -28.85 29.64 -15.91
CA ALA A 30 -28.08 29.45 -14.69
C ALA A 30 -28.87 29.86 -13.45
N PRO A 31 -28.72 29.20 -12.29
CA PRO A 31 -29.28 29.69 -11.04
C PRO A 31 -28.31 30.62 -10.30
N LEU A 32 -28.82 31.81 -9.99
CA LEU A 32 -28.30 32.79 -9.05
C LEU A 32 -28.14 32.18 -7.64
N ASN A 33 -27.01 32.44 -6.99
CA ASN A 33 -26.87 32.25 -5.54
C ASN A 33 -27.51 33.42 -4.79
N LEU A 34 -28.56 33.10 -4.06
CA LEU A 34 -29.37 33.97 -3.22
C LEU A 34 -28.71 34.11 -1.84
N VAL A 35 -28.20 35.29 -1.50
CA VAL A 35 -27.76 35.62 -0.14
C VAL A 35 -28.97 36.08 0.67
N LEU A 36 -29.30 35.30 1.69
CA LEU A 36 -30.36 35.54 2.67
C LEU A 36 -29.88 36.57 3.70
N ALA A 37 -30.40 37.80 3.66
CA ALA A 37 -30.27 38.78 4.73
C ALA A 37 -31.65 39.04 5.34
N LEU A 38 -31.80 38.67 6.61
CA LEU A 38 -33.02 38.82 7.41
C LEU A 38 -33.39 40.31 7.57
N LEU A 39 -34.63 40.65 7.22
CA LEU A 39 -35.28 41.94 7.42
C LEU A 39 -35.60 42.16 8.91
N LEU A 40 -35.09 43.25 9.50
CA LEU A 40 -35.75 43.95 10.60
C LEU A 40 -36.33 45.27 10.04
N PRO A 41 -37.58 45.65 10.37
CA PRO A 41 -38.22 46.82 9.79
C PRO A 41 -37.84 48.11 10.52
N GLY A 42 -37.44 49.14 9.76
CA GLY A 42 -37.26 50.50 10.28
C GLY A 42 -36.24 51.30 9.51
N LEU A 43 -36.55 51.70 8.27
CA LEU A 43 -35.72 52.61 7.48
C LEU A 43 -36.35 54.01 7.46
N VAL A 44 -35.65 54.98 8.03
CA VAL A 44 -35.80 56.41 7.73
C VAL A 44 -34.97 56.67 6.47
N PRO A 45 -35.49 57.36 5.42
CA PRO A 45 -34.91 57.28 4.09
C PRO A 45 -33.84 58.34 3.82
N GLY A 46 -32.77 57.92 3.14
CA GLY A 46 -32.09 58.74 2.15
C GLY A 46 -30.66 59.15 2.46
N LEU A 47 -29.68 58.34 2.03
CA LEU A 47 -28.40 58.84 1.51
C LEU A 47 -27.54 57.73 0.90
N VAL A 48 -27.77 57.36 -0.36
CA VAL A 48 -26.70 56.81 -1.22
C VAL A 48 -27.00 57.17 -2.67
N LEU A 49 -26.20 58.05 -3.27
CA LEU A 49 -26.04 58.08 -4.73
C LEU A 49 -24.67 58.63 -5.15
N SER A 50 -23.91 57.74 -5.81
CA SER A 50 -22.95 57.98 -6.90
C SER A 50 -21.52 58.48 -6.65
N LEU A 51 -20.64 57.50 -6.89
CA LEU A 51 -19.34 57.51 -7.55
C LEU A 51 -19.13 58.55 -8.68
N VAL A 52 -17.84 58.89 -8.88
CA VAL A 52 -17.17 59.54 -10.04
C VAL A 52 -17.07 61.07 -10.00
N LEU A 53 -15.88 61.62 -9.68
CA LEU A 53 -14.98 62.27 -10.65
C LEU A 53 -13.74 62.83 -9.92
N ALA A 54 -12.56 62.47 -10.42
CA ALA A 54 -11.29 63.04 -10.04
C ALA A 54 -11.18 64.51 -10.49
N ALA A 55 -10.70 65.39 -9.61
CA ALA A 55 -10.02 66.63 -10.00
C ALA A 55 -9.24 67.23 -8.82
N GLY A 56 -7.92 67.35 -8.98
CA GLY A 56 -7.20 68.57 -8.57
C GLY A 56 -6.50 68.60 -7.22
N TRP A 57 -5.18 68.32 -7.28
CA TRP A 57 -4.07 68.93 -6.53
C TRP A 57 -3.39 68.14 -5.40
N PRO A 58 -2.05 68.27 -5.28
CA PRO A 58 -1.17 67.20 -4.76
C PRO A 58 -0.85 67.39 -3.28
N ALA A 59 -0.70 66.27 -2.55
CA ALA A 59 0.07 66.23 -1.32
C ALA A 59 1.38 65.44 -1.59
N PRO A 60 2.52 65.85 -1.02
CA PRO A 60 3.83 65.33 -1.39
C PRO A 60 3.99 63.87 -0.97
N ALA A 61 4.52 63.06 -1.86
CA ALA A 61 5.00 61.72 -1.55
C ALA A 61 6.15 61.83 -0.54
N LEU A 62 5.87 61.49 0.72
CA LEU A 62 6.90 61.15 1.68
C LEU A 62 7.53 59.84 1.23
N ALA A 63 8.66 59.93 0.53
CA ALA A 63 9.52 58.80 0.25
C ALA A 63 10.11 58.31 1.58
N LEU A 64 9.53 57.25 2.16
CA LEU A 64 10.25 56.45 3.14
C LEU A 64 11.27 55.59 2.37
N ASP A 65 12.48 56.12 2.35
CA ASP A 65 13.75 55.42 2.54
C ASP A 65 13.87 54.03 1.89
N ALA A 66 14.37 54.04 0.66
CA ALA A 66 14.93 52.86 0.00
C ALA A 66 16.36 52.62 0.52
N THR A 67 16.49 52.15 1.76
CA THR A 67 17.73 51.53 2.23
C THR A 67 17.45 50.08 2.58
N PHE A 68 17.09 49.30 1.54
CA PHE A 68 17.23 47.85 1.60
C PHE A 68 18.71 47.52 1.46
N ASP A 69 19.37 47.18 2.56
CA ASP A 69 20.74 46.66 2.56
C ASP A 69 20.70 45.12 2.46
N PRO A 70 20.97 44.52 1.29
CA PRO A 70 20.94 43.07 1.10
C PRO A 70 22.06 42.33 1.84
N THR A 71 23.00 43.02 2.48
CA THR A 71 24.16 42.36 3.13
C THR A 71 23.92 41.94 4.58
N SER A 72 22.73 42.23 5.15
CA SER A 72 22.31 41.75 6.48
C SER A 72 21.56 40.42 6.46
N ALA A 73 21.35 39.83 5.28
CA ALA A 73 20.87 38.47 5.19
C ALA A 73 21.97 37.51 5.65
N VAL A 74 21.88 37.05 6.90
CA VAL A 74 22.57 35.83 7.31
C VAL A 74 22.04 34.72 6.39
N ILE A 75 22.80 34.39 5.36
CA ILE A 75 22.58 33.20 4.56
C ILE A 75 22.94 32.04 5.49
N VAL A 76 21.98 31.59 6.29
CA VAL A 76 22.02 30.22 6.79
C VAL A 76 21.91 29.37 5.53
N PRO A 77 22.91 28.53 5.20
CA PRO A 77 22.73 27.59 4.11
C PRO A 77 21.60 26.64 4.53
N GLN A 78 20.37 26.93 4.12
CA GLN A 78 19.43 25.86 3.90
C GLN A 78 20.03 25.06 2.77
N SER A 79 20.76 24.01 3.12
CA SER A 79 20.86 22.85 2.25
C SER A 79 19.44 22.29 2.14
N SER A 80 18.57 22.97 1.38
CA SER A 80 17.28 22.46 0.96
C SER A 80 17.59 21.40 -0.09
N SER A 81 18.17 20.29 0.36
CA SER A 81 18.03 19.04 -0.34
C SER A 81 16.55 18.92 -0.67
N GLY A 82 16.20 18.75 -1.96
CA GLY A 82 14.81 18.59 -2.39
C GLY A 82 14.13 17.34 -1.80
N VAL A 83 14.79 16.64 -0.88
CA VAL A 83 14.34 15.45 -0.17
C VAL A 83 13.77 15.85 1.19
N PRO A 84 12.47 15.65 1.44
CA PRO A 84 11.85 15.93 2.73
C PRO A 84 12.43 15.07 3.87
N ILE A 85 12.52 15.66 5.07
CA ILE A 85 12.84 14.96 6.31
C ILE A 85 11.87 13.78 6.52
N GLY A 86 12.40 12.64 6.95
CA GLY A 86 11.64 11.40 7.10
C GLY A 86 11.57 10.53 5.85
N THR A 87 12.10 10.99 4.71
CA THR A 87 12.23 10.17 3.50
C THR A 87 13.19 9.01 3.75
N ILE A 88 12.78 7.80 3.38
CA ILE A 88 13.61 6.60 3.47
C ILE A 88 14.10 6.23 2.08
N ILE A 89 15.40 5.98 1.95
CA ILE A 89 16.04 5.52 0.71
C ILE A 89 16.71 4.16 0.91
N ALA A 90 16.84 3.42 -0.18
CA ALA A 90 17.71 2.26 -0.27
C ALA A 90 19.12 2.70 -0.68
N TRP A 91 20.12 2.36 0.12
CA TRP A 91 21.51 2.75 -0.08
C TRP A 91 22.38 1.51 -0.34
N PRO A 92 23.12 1.46 -1.47
CA PRO A 92 23.68 0.21 -1.99
C PRO A 92 25.03 -0.20 -1.37
N VAL A 93 25.71 0.69 -0.66
CA VAL A 93 27.09 0.47 -0.19
C VAL A 93 27.25 0.75 1.31
N SER A 94 28.36 0.29 1.89
CA SER A 94 28.66 0.51 3.31
C SER A 94 29.09 1.95 3.62
N GLN A 95 29.68 2.66 2.66
CA GLN A 95 30.13 4.04 2.84
C GLN A 95 28.93 4.97 2.92
N ASP A 96 28.98 5.96 3.81
CA ASP A 96 27.90 6.94 3.93
C ASP A 96 27.85 7.88 2.71
N PRO A 97 26.67 8.47 2.41
CA PRO A 97 26.55 9.44 1.34
C PRO A 97 27.43 10.67 1.61
N SER A 98 27.73 11.45 0.57
CA SER A 98 28.55 12.66 0.69
C SER A 98 27.97 13.68 1.68
N ASP A 99 26.67 13.66 1.92
CA ASP A 99 25.94 14.44 2.90
C ASP A 99 25.53 13.61 4.14
N ALA A 100 26.43 12.73 4.60
CA ALA A 100 26.21 11.79 5.71
C ALA A 100 25.53 12.39 6.95
N ALA A 101 25.85 13.64 7.31
CA ALA A 101 25.26 14.33 8.46
C ALA A 101 23.73 14.45 8.39
N ALA A 102 23.15 14.41 7.19
CA ALA A 102 21.71 14.54 6.97
C ALA A 102 20.96 13.20 6.95
N TRP A 103 21.64 12.06 7.13
CA TRP A 103 21.06 10.73 7.03
C TRP A 103 21.35 9.89 8.28
N LEU A 104 20.41 9.03 8.65
CA LEU A 104 20.56 8.06 9.73
C LEU A 104 20.17 6.67 9.23
N ASP A 105 20.86 5.62 9.68
CA ASP A 105 20.41 4.25 9.46
C ASP A 105 19.08 3.95 10.18
N CYS A 106 18.18 3.23 9.50
CA CYS A 106 16.97 2.67 10.09
C CYS A 106 17.29 1.41 10.91
N ASP A 107 17.94 1.61 12.06
CA ASP A 107 18.48 0.58 12.95
C ASP A 107 17.70 0.39 14.26
N GLY A 108 16.58 1.10 14.43
CA GLY A 108 15.77 1.02 15.64
C GLY A 108 16.32 1.77 16.85
N ARG A 109 17.36 2.60 16.73
CA ARG A 109 17.84 3.40 17.87
C ARG A 109 16.87 4.53 18.22
N THR A 110 16.97 5.04 19.45
CA THR A 110 16.23 6.24 19.89
C THR A 110 17.04 7.49 19.61
N ILE A 111 16.39 8.51 19.05
CA ILE A 111 16.97 9.82 18.78
C ILE A 111 16.26 10.90 19.60
N GLN A 112 16.95 12.02 19.83
CA GLN A 112 16.44 13.15 20.60
C GLN A 112 16.04 14.31 19.69
N ALA A 113 15.03 15.08 20.11
CA ALA A 113 14.57 16.27 19.39
C ALA A 113 15.56 17.42 19.47
N THR A 114 16.53 17.39 20.39
CA THR A 114 17.62 18.37 20.47
C THR A 114 18.50 18.33 19.22
N ASP A 115 18.69 17.14 18.66
CA ASP A 115 19.59 16.91 17.54
C ASP A 115 18.81 16.85 16.21
N TYR A 116 17.63 16.23 16.22
CA TYR A 116 16.81 15.99 15.03
C TYR A 116 15.33 16.36 15.24
N PRO A 117 15.00 17.65 15.50
CA PRO A 117 13.64 18.07 15.86
C PRO A 117 12.62 17.76 14.76
N GLY A 118 12.97 18.00 13.50
CA GLY A 118 12.09 17.73 12.36
C GLY A 118 11.76 16.25 12.19
N LEU A 119 12.76 15.38 12.34
CA LEU A 119 12.56 13.94 12.21
C LEU A 119 11.74 13.38 13.38
N VAL A 120 11.98 13.85 14.60
CA VAL A 120 11.17 13.47 15.77
C VAL A 120 9.72 13.87 15.58
N ALA A 121 9.45 15.09 15.08
CA ALA A 121 8.09 15.54 14.81
C ALA A 121 7.39 14.67 13.76
N VAL A 122 8.09 14.30 12.67
CA VAL A 122 7.55 13.44 11.60
C VAL A 122 7.21 12.05 12.13
N LEU A 123 8.14 11.39 12.82
CA LEU A 123 7.95 10.00 13.25
C LEU A 123 7.01 9.85 14.45
N SER A 124 6.95 10.84 15.34
CA SER A 124 6.04 10.83 16.48
C SER A 124 4.65 11.38 16.14
N GLY A 125 4.51 12.12 15.04
CA GLY A 125 3.32 12.90 14.72
C GLY A 125 3.08 14.08 15.67
N SER A 126 4.07 14.47 16.47
CA SER A 126 3.96 15.54 17.48
C SER A 126 5.18 16.46 17.51
N ALA A 127 4.94 17.76 17.38
CA ALA A 127 5.99 18.79 17.50
C ALA A 127 6.55 18.93 18.93
N THR A 128 5.90 18.35 19.94
CA THR A 128 6.32 18.43 21.35
C THR A 128 7.03 17.17 21.85
N ALA A 129 7.16 16.14 21.00
CA ALA A 129 7.88 14.93 21.36
C ALA A 129 9.36 15.25 21.57
N THR A 130 9.93 14.75 22.66
CA THR A 130 11.34 14.97 23.01
C THR A 130 12.28 13.92 22.41
N ARG A 131 11.72 12.76 22.04
CA ARG A 131 12.46 11.63 21.46
C ARG A 131 11.54 10.75 20.64
N VAL A 132 12.13 9.98 19.72
CA VAL A 132 11.42 8.93 18.97
C VAL A 132 12.35 7.76 18.68
N ARG A 133 11.79 6.56 18.49
CA ARG A 133 12.53 5.40 18.01
C ARG A 133 12.49 5.37 16.49
N LEU A 134 13.64 5.20 15.85
CA LEU A 134 13.71 4.99 14.41
C LEU A 134 13.03 3.67 14.02
N PRO A 135 12.54 3.54 12.78
CA PRO A 135 12.23 2.24 12.21
C PRO A 135 13.46 1.33 12.26
N ASP A 136 13.28 0.04 12.56
CA ASP A 136 14.31 -0.98 12.38
C ASP A 136 13.94 -1.79 11.14
N LEU A 137 14.63 -1.55 10.03
CA LEU A 137 14.30 -2.14 8.73
C LEU A 137 15.29 -3.22 8.30
N ARG A 138 16.22 -3.60 9.18
CA ARG A 138 17.22 -4.63 8.88
C ARG A 138 16.53 -5.98 8.70
N GLY A 139 16.75 -6.61 7.54
CA GLY A 139 16.14 -7.89 7.19
C GLY A 139 14.66 -7.83 6.80
N LEU A 140 14.07 -6.63 6.70
CA LEU A 140 12.65 -6.47 6.36
C LEU A 140 12.46 -5.96 4.92
N PHE A 141 11.39 -6.42 4.28
CA PHE A 141 10.89 -5.83 3.04
C PHE A 141 9.88 -4.72 3.33
N LEU A 142 9.95 -3.64 2.56
CA LEU A 142 8.93 -2.60 2.57
C LEU A 142 7.75 -2.98 1.69
N ARG A 143 6.54 -2.65 2.14
CA ARG A 143 5.30 -2.82 1.36
C ARG A 143 4.42 -1.58 1.50
N GLY A 144 3.59 -1.33 0.49
CA GLY A 144 2.61 -0.24 0.54
C GLY A 144 1.56 -0.47 1.63
N HIS A 145 1.21 0.61 2.35
CA HIS A 145 0.13 0.62 3.33
C HIS A 145 -1.25 0.61 2.66
N GLY A 146 -2.23 -0.02 3.30
CA GLY A 146 -3.60 -0.18 2.81
C GLY A 146 -3.88 -1.51 2.12
N SER A 147 -4.95 -1.52 1.32
CA SER A 147 -5.53 -2.70 0.68
C SER A 147 -5.79 -2.43 -0.80
N ARG A 148 -5.45 -3.38 -1.67
CA ARG A 148 -5.78 -3.32 -3.10
C ARG A 148 -6.26 -4.68 -3.60
N THR A 149 -7.36 -4.68 -4.35
CA THR A 149 -7.86 -5.88 -5.04
C THR A 149 -7.41 -5.85 -6.50
N HIS A 150 -6.84 -6.95 -6.95
CA HIS A 150 -6.47 -7.20 -8.33
C HIS A 150 -7.45 -8.19 -8.95
N LEU A 151 -8.04 -7.82 -10.10
CA LEU A 151 -8.86 -8.71 -10.91
C LEU A 151 -8.00 -9.23 -12.05
N GLN A 152 -7.95 -10.55 -12.18
CA GLN A 152 -7.20 -11.22 -13.24
C GLN A 152 -8.13 -12.12 -14.03
N ASN A 153 -8.18 -11.90 -15.36
CA ASN A 153 -8.84 -12.83 -16.27
C ASN A 153 -7.88 -13.98 -16.59
N ASN A 154 -8.27 -15.19 -16.22
CA ASN A 154 -7.47 -16.42 -16.37
C ASN A 154 -7.92 -17.26 -17.58
N GLY A 155 -8.49 -16.61 -18.60
CA GLY A 155 -9.00 -17.25 -19.80
C GLY A 155 -10.42 -17.80 -19.64
N GLU A 156 -10.95 -18.39 -20.71
CA GLU A 156 -12.37 -18.80 -20.80
C GLU A 156 -12.75 -19.87 -19.76
N ASN A 157 -11.83 -20.74 -19.38
CA ASN A 157 -12.11 -21.86 -18.48
C ASN A 157 -12.15 -21.47 -16.99
N VAL A 158 -11.30 -20.54 -16.58
CA VAL A 158 -11.16 -20.13 -15.16
C VAL A 158 -11.88 -18.80 -14.88
N GLY A 159 -12.12 -17.99 -15.92
CA GLY A 159 -12.82 -16.71 -15.79
C GLY A 159 -12.02 -15.65 -15.03
N VAL A 160 -12.72 -14.70 -14.43
CA VAL A 160 -12.10 -13.61 -13.65
C VAL A 160 -11.96 -14.03 -12.19
N THR A 161 -10.73 -14.00 -11.68
CA THR A 161 -10.42 -14.17 -10.25
C THR A 161 -10.09 -12.84 -9.60
N ALA A 162 -10.44 -12.69 -8.32
CA ALA A 162 -10.13 -11.51 -7.52
C ALA A 162 -9.18 -11.89 -6.39
N THR A 163 -8.05 -11.19 -6.28
CA THR A 163 -7.10 -11.35 -5.16
C THR A 163 -6.94 -10.02 -4.45
N THR A 164 -7.20 -9.99 -3.14
CA THR A 164 -7.00 -8.80 -2.31
C THR A 164 -5.68 -8.90 -1.56
N HIS A 165 -4.83 -7.89 -1.73
CA HIS A 165 -3.58 -7.73 -0.97
C HIS A 165 -3.79 -6.66 0.09
N GLN A 166 -3.65 -7.02 1.37
CA GLN A 166 -3.77 -6.09 2.50
C GLN A 166 -2.48 -6.07 3.30
N SER A 167 -2.10 -4.88 3.74
CA SER A 167 -0.99 -4.65 4.68
C SER A 167 -1.53 -4.46 6.10
N GLY A 168 -0.62 -4.50 7.07
CA GLY A 168 -0.89 -4.13 8.47
C GLY A 168 -0.84 -2.61 8.65
N GLN A 169 -0.89 -2.17 9.90
CA GLN A 169 -0.70 -0.76 10.22
C GLN A 169 0.73 -0.30 9.90
N LEU A 170 0.93 1.01 9.73
CA LEU A 170 2.26 1.59 9.56
C LEU A 170 3.17 1.20 10.74
N GLY A 171 4.40 0.78 10.43
CA GLY A 171 5.37 0.33 11.44
C GLY A 171 5.15 -1.09 11.97
N GLN A 172 4.09 -1.80 11.56
CA GLN A 172 3.85 -3.18 11.96
C GLN A 172 4.70 -4.16 11.14
N VAL A 173 5.45 -5.03 11.83
CA VAL A 173 6.11 -6.18 11.20
C VAL A 173 5.07 -7.24 10.87
N GLN A 174 5.05 -7.69 9.62
CA GLN A 174 4.23 -8.80 9.18
C GLN A 174 5.13 -10.01 8.94
N GLY A 175 4.75 -11.16 9.50
CA GLY A 175 5.45 -12.42 9.27
C GLY A 175 5.38 -12.85 7.80
N ASP A 176 6.23 -13.81 7.46
CA ASP A 176 6.21 -14.45 6.16
C ASP A 176 4.95 -15.31 5.99
N ALA A 177 4.48 -15.40 4.76
CA ALA A 177 3.34 -16.22 4.39
C ALA A 177 3.59 -16.82 3.01
N ILE A 178 3.31 -18.11 2.88
CA ILE A 178 3.31 -18.80 1.59
C ILE A 178 1.90 -18.94 1.04
N ARG A 179 1.82 -19.21 -0.26
CA ARG A 179 0.59 -19.70 -0.87
C ARG A 179 0.34 -21.14 -0.45
N ASN A 180 -0.91 -21.57 -0.56
CA ASN A 180 -1.28 -22.94 -0.24
C ASN A 180 -0.45 -23.94 -1.06
N ILE A 181 0.18 -24.89 -0.37
CA ILE A 181 0.83 -26.05 -0.98
C ILE A 181 -0.14 -27.21 -0.84
N TYR A 182 -0.56 -27.76 -1.97
CA TYR A 182 -1.52 -28.85 -1.99
C TYR A 182 -0.97 -30.05 -2.77
N GLY A 183 -1.58 -31.20 -2.52
CA GLY A 183 -1.31 -32.45 -3.20
C GLY A 183 -2.31 -33.49 -2.72
N THR A 184 -2.48 -34.56 -3.48
CA THR A 184 -3.33 -35.68 -3.11
C THR A 184 -2.47 -36.84 -2.63
N LEU A 185 -2.88 -37.44 -1.51
CA LEU A 185 -2.41 -38.72 -1.04
C LEU A 185 -3.58 -39.69 -1.12
N THR A 186 -3.52 -40.67 -2.02
CA THR A 186 -4.55 -41.71 -2.11
C THR A 186 -4.08 -42.93 -1.33
N CYS A 187 -4.83 -43.30 -0.30
CA CYS A 187 -4.60 -44.52 0.47
C CYS A 187 -5.70 -45.55 0.16
N GLY A 188 -5.32 -46.62 -0.55
CA GLY A 188 -6.01 -47.92 -0.55
C GLY A 188 -7.38 -48.03 -1.22
N GLU A 189 -7.41 -48.51 -2.47
CA GLU A 189 -8.36 -49.56 -2.85
C GLU A 189 -7.61 -50.58 -3.72
N ARG A 190 -7.50 -51.83 -3.27
CA ARG A 190 -7.04 -52.94 -4.11
C ARG A 190 -8.19 -53.24 -5.08
N ILE A 191 -8.07 -52.83 -6.33
CA ILE A 191 -8.97 -53.35 -7.38
C ILE A 191 -8.73 -54.88 -7.42
N PRO A 192 -9.76 -55.73 -7.22
CA PRO A 192 -9.60 -57.16 -7.40
C PRO A 192 -9.10 -57.47 -8.82
N GLY A 193 -7.84 -57.92 -8.94
CA GLY A 193 -7.19 -58.22 -10.22
C GLY A 193 -6.52 -57.06 -10.94
N GLY A 194 -6.32 -55.90 -10.30
CA GLY A 194 -5.67 -54.72 -10.90
C GLY A 194 -4.26 -54.40 -10.36
N GLU A 195 -3.50 -53.62 -11.13
CA GLU A 195 -2.16 -53.10 -10.81
C GLU A 195 -2.19 -52.07 -9.66
N TRP A 196 -1.10 -51.98 -8.87
CA TRP A 196 -0.94 -51.03 -7.76
C TRP A 196 -0.99 -49.58 -8.28
N ILE A 197 -1.95 -48.77 -7.82
CA ILE A 197 -2.11 -47.38 -8.25
C ILE A 197 -1.12 -46.46 -7.50
N ASN A 198 0.16 -46.54 -7.86
CA ASN A 198 1.18 -45.57 -7.39
C ASN A 198 1.02 -44.18 -8.06
N ASP A 199 0.14 -44.05 -9.05
CA ASP A 199 -0.08 -42.86 -9.90
C ASP A 199 -0.95 -41.76 -9.27
N SER A 200 -1.45 -41.93 -8.05
CA SER A 200 -2.40 -40.99 -7.46
C SER A 200 -1.78 -39.93 -6.53
N LEU A 201 -0.46 -39.96 -6.34
CA LEU A 201 0.27 -38.99 -5.54
C LEU A 201 0.58 -37.73 -6.36
N THR A 202 0.11 -36.58 -5.90
CA THR A 202 0.33 -35.31 -6.61
C THR A 202 0.89 -34.23 -5.70
N GLY A 203 1.40 -33.15 -6.29
CA GLY A 203 1.86 -31.99 -5.55
C GLY A 203 3.04 -32.31 -4.64
N ALA A 204 2.96 -31.94 -3.37
CA ALA A 204 4.04 -32.14 -2.40
C ALA A 204 4.20 -33.59 -1.89
N PHE A 205 3.28 -34.51 -2.20
CA PHE A 205 3.34 -35.91 -1.77
C PHE A 205 4.03 -36.84 -2.77
N GLY A 206 5.01 -37.60 -2.30
CA GLY A 206 5.79 -38.54 -3.11
C GLY A 206 5.89 -39.91 -2.45
N TRP A 207 6.25 -40.90 -3.27
CA TRP A 207 6.43 -42.29 -2.82
C TRP A 207 7.89 -42.53 -2.41
N TYR A 208 8.10 -43.13 -1.24
CA TYR A 208 9.45 -43.39 -0.70
C TYR A 208 9.90 -44.85 -0.87
N GLY A 209 8.98 -45.79 -1.07
CA GLY A 209 9.30 -47.22 -1.16
C GLY A 209 8.29 -48.11 -0.41
N PRO A 210 8.35 -49.44 -0.62
CA PRO A 210 7.73 -50.38 0.30
C PRO A 210 8.39 -50.27 1.68
N SER A 211 7.62 -50.35 2.76
CA SER A 211 8.13 -50.34 4.13
C SER A 211 7.55 -51.50 4.92
N ASN A 212 8.41 -52.34 5.52
CA ASN A 212 7.97 -53.40 6.44
C ASN A 212 7.75 -52.86 7.87
N ALA A 213 7.26 -51.63 8.01
CA ALA A 213 6.95 -51.09 9.32
C ALA A 213 5.70 -51.81 9.86
N ASP A 214 5.86 -52.52 10.98
CA ASP A 214 4.83 -53.30 11.67
C ASP A 214 3.56 -52.45 11.89
N GLY A 215 2.56 -52.66 11.05
CA GLY A 215 1.23 -52.09 11.25
C GLY A 215 0.52 -52.81 12.39
N LEU A 216 -0.30 -52.09 13.16
CA LEU A 216 -1.22 -52.67 14.13
C LEU A 216 -2.32 -53.47 13.40
N GLY A 217 -2.03 -54.70 13.01
CA GLY A 217 -3.01 -55.68 12.54
C GLY A 217 -2.83 -56.17 11.11
N GLN A 218 -2.36 -57.42 11.02
CA GLN A 218 -2.60 -58.42 9.97
C GLN A 218 -2.10 -58.15 8.54
N SER A 219 -1.25 -59.07 8.10
CA SER A 219 -0.62 -59.27 6.76
C SER A 219 0.51 -58.30 6.39
N ASP A 220 1.71 -58.65 6.86
CA ASP A 220 2.99 -58.09 6.41
C ASP A 220 3.20 -58.33 4.91
N GLY A 221 3.29 -57.23 4.14
CA GLY A 221 3.66 -57.27 2.72
C GLY A 221 3.49 -55.96 1.95
N ASP A 222 2.47 -55.16 2.27
CA ASP A 222 1.97 -54.11 1.34
C ASP A 222 1.95 -52.68 1.93
N ASN A 223 2.66 -52.42 3.03
CA ASN A 223 2.71 -51.09 3.64
C ASN A 223 3.54 -50.13 2.77
N VAL A 224 2.92 -49.00 2.37
CA VAL A 224 3.53 -47.98 1.53
C VAL A 224 3.98 -46.77 2.36
N HIS A 225 5.26 -46.42 2.29
CA HIS A 225 5.76 -45.17 2.87
C HIS A 225 5.58 -44.04 1.86
N SER A 226 4.78 -43.04 2.23
CA SER A 226 4.64 -41.79 1.49
C SER A 226 5.26 -40.64 2.27
N PHE A 227 5.89 -39.69 1.58
CA PHE A 227 6.50 -38.53 2.22
C PHE A 227 5.84 -37.24 1.72
N PHE A 228 5.83 -36.24 2.60
CA PHE A 228 5.57 -34.86 2.21
C PHE A 228 6.91 -34.15 2.04
N SER A 229 7.12 -33.54 0.89
CA SER A 229 8.23 -32.59 0.71
C SER A 229 7.79 -31.39 -0.11
N ALA A 230 7.80 -30.21 0.54
CA ALA A 230 7.54 -28.94 -0.14
C ALA A 230 8.55 -28.67 -1.28
N SER A 231 9.78 -29.19 -1.16
CA SER A 231 10.84 -29.02 -2.17
C SER A 231 10.48 -29.56 -3.56
N ARG A 232 9.43 -30.38 -3.65
CA ARG A 232 8.93 -30.94 -4.92
C ARG A 232 8.12 -29.94 -5.75
N VAL A 233 7.58 -28.89 -5.13
CA VAL A 233 6.72 -27.90 -5.81
C VAL A 233 7.16 -26.46 -5.59
N VAL A 234 7.97 -26.19 -4.57
CA VAL A 234 8.52 -24.87 -4.27
C VAL A 234 9.97 -24.95 -3.80
N PRO A 235 10.81 -23.95 -4.05
CA PRO A 235 12.11 -23.84 -3.40
C PRO A 235 11.98 -23.79 -1.87
N THR A 236 12.84 -24.50 -1.15
CA THR A 236 12.83 -24.57 0.31
C THR A 236 14.11 -24.02 0.92
N GLY A 237 14.00 -23.37 2.06
CA GLY A 237 15.11 -22.92 2.90
C GLY A 237 14.63 -22.59 4.31
N PRO A 238 15.51 -22.16 5.23
CA PRO A 238 15.12 -21.76 6.58
C PRO A 238 14.23 -20.51 6.65
N GLU A 239 14.14 -19.74 5.56
CA GLU A 239 13.40 -18.47 5.47
C GLU A 239 12.67 -18.39 4.12
N ASN A 240 11.42 -17.94 4.15
CA ASN A 240 10.62 -17.69 2.96
C ASN A 240 10.87 -16.28 2.43
N ARG A 241 11.74 -16.17 1.42
CA ARG A 241 12.06 -14.90 0.76
C ARG A 241 12.13 -15.04 -0.76
N PRO A 242 11.60 -14.06 -1.52
CA PRO A 242 11.95 -13.92 -2.92
C PRO A 242 13.46 -13.70 -3.10
N VAL A 243 13.94 -13.89 -4.33
CA VAL A 243 15.30 -13.45 -4.71
C VAL A 243 15.43 -11.96 -4.41
N ASN A 244 16.46 -11.58 -3.66
CA ASN A 244 16.67 -10.22 -3.18
C ASN A 244 18.15 -9.87 -3.07
N MET A 245 18.43 -8.58 -2.90
CA MET A 245 19.75 -8.03 -2.63
C MET A 245 19.66 -7.13 -1.40
N ALA A 246 20.65 -7.25 -0.50
CA ALA A 246 20.70 -6.45 0.72
C ALA A 246 21.17 -5.02 0.42
N VAL A 247 20.51 -4.05 1.06
CA VAL A 247 20.83 -2.62 1.03
C VAL A 247 20.68 -2.05 2.44
N ARG A 248 21.32 -0.91 2.72
CA ARG A 248 21.03 -0.12 3.93
C ARG A 248 19.77 0.70 3.69
N TYR A 249 18.94 0.84 4.71
CA TYR A 249 17.86 1.81 4.69
C TYR A 249 18.30 3.05 5.47
N LEU A 250 18.35 4.19 4.77
CA LEU A 250 18.69 5.48 5.38
C LEU A 250 17.44 6.36 5.44
N ILE A 251 17.27 7.08 6.55
CA ILE A 251 16.21 8.07 6.74
C ILE A 251 16.78 9.48 6.79
N ARG A 252 16.16 10.42 6.07
CA ARG A 252 16.55 11.82 6.04
C ARG A 252 16.26 12.47 7.39
N ALA A 253 17.27 13.06 8.01
CA ALA A 253 17.21 13.63 9.35
C ALA A 253 17.37 15.16 9.41
N LEU A 254 18.08 15.77 8.44
CA LEU A 254 18.34 17.21 8.35
C LEU A 254 18.05 17.80 6.96
#